data_AF-A0A2E3NU00-F1
#
_entry.id   AF-A0A2E3NU00-F1
#
_cell.length_a   1.000
_cell.length_b   1.000
_cell.length_c   1.000
_cell.angle_alpha   90.00
_cell.angle_beta   90.00
_cell.angle_gamma   90.00
#
_symmetry.space_group_name_H-M   'P 1'
#
loop_
_entity.id
_entity.type
_entity.pdbx_description
1 polymer ?
#
loop_
_entity_poly.entity_id
_entity_poly.type
_entity_poly.pdbx_seq_one_letter_code
_entity_poly.pdbx_strand_id
1 'polypeptide(L)' 'MLTRDRVTTDQPADPKPNPPEKPLPFDCCETGCDPCVWDMYADQQRAYERALTAWRQRNPAAG' A
#
# COMPACT_ATOMS: atom_id res chain seq x y z
N MET A 1 34.11 -14.43 15.73
CA MET A 1 33.73 -13.71 14.49
C MET A 1 32.44 -14.34 14.01
N LEU A 2 31.29 -13.87 14.52
CA LEU A 2 29.99 -14.48 14.24
C LEU A 2 29.63 -14.25 12.77
N THR A 3 29.32 -15.34 12.09
CA THR A 3 28.95 -15.43 10.69
C THR A 3 27.71 -14.58 10.45
N ARG A 4 27.79 -13.74 9.41
CA ARG A 4 26.71 -12.87 8.96
C ARG A 4 25.55 -13.75 8.48
N ASP A 5 24.56 -13.96 9.34
CA ASP A 5 23.37 -14.74 9.04
C ASP A 5 22.69 -14.18 7.79
N ARG A 6 22.69 -15.00 6.74
CA ARG A 6 22.05 -14.71 5.47
C ARG A 6 20.54 -14.71 5.74
N VAL A 7 19.93 -13.53 5.80
CA VAL A 7 18.48 -13.38 5.66
C VAL A 7 18.13 -13.91 4.26
N THR A 8 17.75 -15.19 4.18
CA THR A 8 17.12 -15.75 3.00
C THR A 8 15.71 -15.20 2.97
N THR A 9 15.56 -14.05 2.32
CA THR A 9 14.28 -13.40 2.12
C THR A 9 13.46 -14.21 1.12
N ASP A 10 12.58 -15.07 1.62
CA ASP A 10 11.48 -15.66 0.86
C ASP A 10 10.39 -14.59 0.68
N GLN A 11 10.67 -13.56 -0.13
CA GLN A 11 9.63 -12.63 -0.55
C GLN A 11 8.89 -13.23 -1.75
N PRO A 12 7.55 -13.32 -1.71
CA PRO A 12 6.78 -13.81 -2.85
C PRO A 12 7.05 -12.91 -4.06
N ALA A 13 7.20 -13.54 -5.25
CA ALA A 13 7.54 -12.84 -6.49
C ALA A 13 6.46 -11.83 -6.94
N ASP A 14 5.22 -12.00 -6.50
CA ASP A 14 4.09 -11.09 -6.74
C ASP A 14 3.32 -10.86 -5.42
N PRO A 15 3.85 -10.03 -4.50
CA PRO A 15 3.22 -9.79 -3.21
C PRO A 15 1.89 -9.08 -3.40
N LYS A 16 0.91 -9.41 -2.54
CA LYS A 16 -0.35 -8.68 -2.49
C LYS A 16 -0.07 -7.21 -2.17
N PRO A 17 -0.68 -6.25 -2.88
CA PRO A 17 -0.53 -4.84 -2.53
C PRO A 17 -1.11 -4.57 -1.14
N ASN A 18 -0.51 -3.62 -0.43
CA ASN A 18 -1.01 -3.17 0.86
C ASN A 18 -1.94 -1.96 0.66
N PRO A 19 -3.02 -1.85 1.46
CA PRO A 19 -3.84 -0.64 1.46
C PRO A 19 -2.99 0.56 1.91
N PRO A 20 -3.27 1.78 1.39
CA PRO A 20 -2.64 2.98 1.89
C PRO A 20 -3.04 3.23 3.34
N GLU A 21 -2.15 3.86 4.09
CA GLU A 21 -2.44 4.29 5.45
C GLU A 21 -3.46 5.42 5.43
N LYS A 22 -4.49 5.30 6.27
CA LYS A 22 -5.52 6.33 6.40
C LYS A 22 -4.94 7.54 7.13
N PRO A 23 -5.06 8.77 6.59
CA PRO A 23 -4.67 9.98 7.30
C PRO A 23 -5.40 10.09 8.64
N LEU A 24 -4.69 10.63 9.62
CA LEU A 24 -5.27 11.01 10.89
C LEU A 24 -5.98 12.36 10.75
N PRO A 25 -6.97 12.67 11.61
CA PRO A 25 -7.69 13.94 11.51
C PRO A 25 -6.76 15.16 11.55
N PHE A 26 -5.69 15.10 12.34
CA PHE A 26 -4.72 16.19 12.49
C PHE A 26 -3.73 16.32 11.33
N ASP A 27 -3.71 15.38 10.38
CA ASP A 27 -2.95 15.54 9.12
C ASP A 27 -3.68 16.49 8.16
N CYS A 28 -4.98 16.70 8.38
CA CYS A 28 -5.77 17.67 7.65
C CYS A 28 -5.56 19.07 8.26
N CYS A 29 -5.16 20.03 7.43
CA CYS A 29 -4.97 21.42 7.86
C CYS A 29 -6.29 22.16 8.16
N GLU A 30 -7.45 21.57 7.82
CA GLU A 30 -8.83 22.08 8.00
C GLU A 30 -9.12 23.49 7.45
N THR A 31 -8.18 24.07 6.71
CA THR A 31 -8.22 25.47 6.23
C THR A 31 -8.29 25.57 4.70
N GLY A 32 -8.42 24.43 4.00
CA GLY A 32 -8.55 24.38 2.55
C GLY A 32 -7.22 24.30 1.78
N CYS A 33 -6.21 23.60 2.32
CA CYS A 33 -4.96 23.34 1.61
C CYS A 33 -5.19 22.51 0.34
N ASP A 34 -4.44 22.82 -0.73
CA ASP A 34 -4.43 22.09 -1.99
C ASP A 34 -3.00 21.62 -2.30
N PRO A 35 -2.74 20.31 -2.43
CA PRO A 35 -3.71 19.21 -2.35
C PRO A 35 -4.12 18.86 -0.90
N CYS A 36 -5.40 18.58 -0.70
CA CYS A 36 -5.92 18.08 0.57
C CYS A 36 -5.40 16.67 0.83
N VAL A 37 -5.04 16.34 2.07
CA VAL A 37 -4.57 14.99 2.45
C VAL A 37 -5.62 13.92 2.14
N TRP A 38 -6.91 14.26 2.23
CA TRP A 38 -8.00 13.37 1.88
C TRP A 38 -8.09 13.10 0.39
N ASP A 39 -7.76 14.08 -0.45
CA ASP A 39 -7.73 13.92 -1.91
C ASP A 39 -6.57 13.01 -2.31
N MET A 40 -5.37 13.25 -1.75
CA MET A 40 -4.21 12.37 -1.94
C MET A 40 -4.50 10.94 -1.47
N TYR A 41 -5.16 10.77 -0.34
CA TYR A 41 -5.54 9.45 0.16
C TYR A 41 -6.57 8.77 -0.75
N ALA A 42 -7.58 9.50 -1.23
CA ALA A 42 -8.55 8.96 -2.18
C ALA A 42 -7.88 8.49 -3.48
N ASP A 43 -6.86 9.21 -3.96
CA ASP A 43 -6.10 8.84 -5.15
C ASP A 43 -5.29 7.56 -4.93
N GLN A 44 -4.64 7.45 -3.77
CA GLN A 44 -3.92 6.25 -3.35
C GLN A 44 -4.85 5.04 -3.20
N GLN A 45 -6.05 5.24 -2.62
CA GLN A 45 -7.07 4.20 -2.51
C GLN A 45 -7.47 3.67 -3.89
N ARG A 46 -7.72 4.56 -4.86
CA ARG A 46 -8.04 4.16 -6.24
C ARG A 46 -6.88 3.41 -6.90
N ALA A 47 -5.64 3.80 -6.64
CA ALA A 47 -4.46 3.08 -7.13
C ALA A 47 -4.34 1.68 -6.51
N TYR A 48 -4.57 1.57 -5.20
CA TYR A 48 -4.57 0.30 -4.48
C TYR A 48 -5.66 -0.65 -5.00
N GLU A 49 -6.88 -0.19 -5.21
CA GLU A 49 -7.97 -1.02 -5.72
C GLU A 49 -7.66 -1.59 -7.11
N ARG A 50 -7.07 -0.77 -8.00
CA ARG A 50 -6.59 -1.22 -9.32
C ARG A 50 -5.51 -2.28 -9.19
N ALA A 51 -4.51 -2.04 -8.33
CA ALA A 51 -3.42 -2.99 -8.10
C ALA A 51 -3.93 -4.30 -7.50
N LEU A 52 -4.85 -4.24 -6.53
CA LEU A 52 -5.44 -5.40 -5.87
C LEU A 52 -6.26 -6.23 -6.86
N THR A 53 -7.00 -5.57 -7.75
CA THR A 53 -7.77 -6.25 -8.80
C THR A 53 -6.85 -6.99 -9.76
N ALA A 54 -5.79 -6.33 -10.25
CA ALA A 54 -4.80 -6.95 -11.13
C ALA A 54 -4.06 -8.11 -10.44
N TRP A 55 -3.74 -7.96 -9.15
CA TRP A 55 -3.13 -9.01 -8.35
C TRP A 55 -4.05 -10.22 -8.21
N ARG A 56 -5.35 -10.03 -7.91
CA ARG A 56 -6.34 -11.13 -7.82
C ARG A 56 -6.47 -11.91 -9.12
N GLN A 57 -6.39 -11.24 -10.27
CA GLN A 57 -6.43 -11.91 -11.58
C GLN A 57 -5.22 -12.83 -11.80
N ARG A 58 -4.03 -12.43 -11.33
CA ARG A 58 -2.82 -13.26 -11.39
C ARG A 58 -2.78 -14.33 -10.29
N ASN A 59 -3.55 -14.15 -9.22
CA ASN A 59 -3.55 -14.99 -8.02
C ASN A 59 -4.96 -15.57 -7.75
N PRO A 60 -5.51 -16.41 -8.65
CA PRO A 60 -6.89 -16.92 -8.54
C PRO A 60 -7.13 -17.82 -7.32
N ALA A 61 -6.08 -18.41 -6.74
CA ALA A 61 -6.18 -19.25 -5.54
C ALA A 61 -6.29 -18.47 -4.22
N ALA A 62 -6.18 -17.13 -4.26
CA ALA A 62 -6.26 -16.27 -3.07
C ALA A 62 -7.66 -15.66 -2.85
N GLY A 63 -8.66 -16.12 -3.61
CA GLY A 63 -10.06 -15.69 -3.54
C GLY A 63 -10.92 -16.56 -2.64
#